data_AF-C0JAB8-F1
#
_entry.id   AF-C0JAB8-F1
#
_cell.length_a   1.000
_cell.length_b   1.000
_cell.length_c   1.000
_cell.angle_alpha   90.00
_cell.angle_beta   90.00
_cell.angle_gamma   90.00
#
_symmetry.space_group_name_H-M   'P 1'
#
loop_
_entity.id
_entity.type
_entity.pdbx_description
1 polymer ?
#
loop_
_entity_poly.entity_id
_entity_poly.type
_entity_poly.pdbx_seq_one_letter_code
_entity_poly.pdbx_strand_id
1 'polypeptide(L)'
;MPFLIMTRWLWLQITCARQVFDVTDFGAVPDGETDNSKVFVAAWTKARAAPGRPAVVVPGGDYLLHPVVFRGPCRGYVEVRVAGVVLAPAGLDAFLGYHEWINFTGIDGLLVTGGGTFDGRGASLWHLNDCPIKPDCKPRPSVRCTAPATNI
;
A
#
# COMPACT_ATOMS: atom_id res chain seq x y z
N MET A 1 8.45 48.94 -39.73
CA MET A 1 8.80 48.02 -38.63
C MET A 1 7.58 47.77 -37.76
N PRO A 2 6.81 46.69 -37.99
CA PRO A 2 5.85 46.22 -37.00
C PRO A 2 6.01 44.70 -36.73
N PHE A 3 5.19 44.20 -35.80
CA PHE A 3 5.03 42.80 -35.35
C PHE A 3 5.83 42.40 -34.10
N LEU A 4 5.28 42.75 -32.94
CA LEU A 4 5.33 41.88 -31.76
C LEU A 4 3.90 41.39 -31.51
N ILE A 5 3.58 40.25 -32.14
CA ILE A 5 2.41 39.46 -31.79
C ILE A 5 2.74 38.81 -30.45
N MET A 6 2.16 39.34 -29.37
CA MET A 6 2.12 38.67 -28.07
C MET A 6 1.18 37.47 -28.23
N THR A 7 1.70 36.39 -28.82
CA THR A 7 1.03 35.09 -28.78
C THR A 7 1.00 34.67 -27.32
N ARG A 8 -0.11 34.96 -26.65
CA ARG A 8 -0.57 34.20 -25.50
C ARG A 8 -0.76 32.76 -25.98
N TRP A 9 0.34 32.02 -26.01
CA TRP A 9 0.28 30.58 -25.90
C TRP A 9 -0.35 30.34 -24.54
N LEU A 10 -1.65 30.07 -24.54
CA LEU A 10 -2.30 29.35 -23.46
C LEU A 10 -1.60 27.99 -23.45
N TRP A 11 -0.44 27.93 -22.78
CA TRP A 11 0.09 26.69 -22.28
C TRP A 11 -0.98 26.20 -21.31
N LEU A 12 -1.97 25.47 -21.83
CA LEU A 12 -2.64 24.46 -21.06
C LEU A 12 -1.49 23.56 -20.63
N GLN A 13 -0.96 23.79 -19.44
CA GLN A 13 -0.18 22.78 -18.76
C GLN A 13 -1.16 21.63 -18.58
N ILE A 14 -1.20 20.71 -19.53
CA ILE A 14 -1.87 19.43 -19.39
C ILE A 14 -1.02 18.67 -18.38
N THR A 15 -1.14 19.04 -17.10
CA THR A 15 -0.64 18.21 -16.03
C THR A 15 -1.51 16.97 -16.09
N CYS A 16 -0.90 15.81 -16.34
CA CYS A 16 -1.56 14.54 -16.14
C CYS A 16 -1.98 14.49 -14.66
N ALA A 17 -3.25 14.81 -14.38
CA ALA A 17 -3.75 14.85 -13.03
C ALA A 17 -3.60 13.45 -12.46
N ARG A 18 -2.81 13.33 -11.40
CA ARG A 18 -2.58 12.07 -10.74
C ARG A 18 -3.88 11.62 -10.08
N GLN A 19 -4.32 10.41 -10.42
CA GLN A 19 -5.51 9.82 -9.81
C GLN A 19 -5.18 9.42 -8.37
N VAL A 20 -5.98 9.92 -7.44
CA VAL A 20 -5.83 9.68 -5.99
C VAL A 20 -7.00 8.83 -5.52
N PHE A 21 -6.68 7.78 -4.77
CA PHE A 21 -7.60 6.86 -4.14
C PHE A 21 -7.34 6.92 -2.62
N ASP A 22 -7.99 7.87 -1.95
CA ASP A 22 -7.90 7.99 -0.50
C ASP A 22 -8.69 6.86 0.14
N VAL A 23 -8.08 6.10 1.06
CA VAL A 23 -8.75 4.95 1.71
C VAL A 23 -10.00 5.36 2.51
N THR A 24 -10.09 6.63 2.96
CA THR A 24 -11.27 7.15 3.68
C THR A 24 -12.48 7.31 2.76
N ASP A 25 -12.27 7.59 1.46
CA ASP A 25 -13.34 7.59 0.44
C ASP A 25 -13.94 6.19 0.22
N PHE A 26 -13.23 5.14 0.65
CA PHE A 26 -13.69 3.74 0.63
C PHE A 26 -14.25 3.28 1.98
N GLY A 27 -14.35 4.18 2.96
CA GLY A 27 -14.91 3.90 4.29
C GLY A 27 -13.88 3.44 5.33
N ALA A 28 -12.58 3.74 5.14
CA ALA A 28 -11.59 3.47 6.18
C ALA A 28 -11.83 4.33 7.43
N VAL A 29 -11.76 3.69 8.60
CA VAL A 29 -11.96 4.31 9.91
C VAL A 29 -10.62 4.38 10.63
N PRO A 30 -10.11 5.58 10.96
CA PRO A 30 -8.81 5.79 11.61
C PRO A 30 -8.88 5.71 13.14
N ASP A 31 -9.47 4.65 13.70
CA ASP A 31 -9.67 4.47 15.15
C ASP A 31 -8.68 3.50 15.82
N GLY A 32 -7.81 2.85 15.04
CA GLY A 32 -6.86 1.84 15.51
C GLY A 32 -7.48 0.48 15.89
N GLU A 33 -8.79 0.32 15.72
CA GLU A 33 -9.55 -0.86 16.18
C GLU A 33 -10.34 -1.53 15.04
N THR A 34 -10.92 -0.74 14.14
CA THR A 34 -11.71 -1.24 13.01
C THR A 34 -10.80 -1.90 11.98
N ASP A 35 -11.12 -3.13 11.58
CA ASP A 35 -10.40 -3.82 10.50
C ASP A 35 -10.68 -3.14 9.14
N ASN A 36 -9.66 -2.44 8.64
CA ASN A 36 -9.69 -1.68 7.40
C ASN A 36 -9.22 -2.50 6.18
N SER A 37 -8.91 -3.79 6.34
CA SER A 37 -8.32 -4.62 5.28
C SER A 37 -9.11 -4.61 3.97
N LYS A 38 -10.43 -4.76 4.07
CA LYS A 38 -11.31 -4.86 2.90
C LYS A 38 -11.38 -3.54 2.12
N VAL A 39 -11.43 -2.41 2.83
CA VAL A 39 -11.53 -1.08 2.21
C VAL A 39 -10.20 -0.65 1.60
N PHE A 40 -9.06 -1.02 2.22
CA PHE A 40 -7.73 -0.85 1.61
C PHE A 40 -7.59 -1.68 0.32
N VAL A 41 -8.06 -2.93 0.31
CA VAL A 41 -8.06 -3.77 -0.90
C VAL A 41 -8.97 -3.18 -1.99
N ALA A 42 -10.10 -2.58 -1.61
CA ALA A 42 -10.99 -1.90 -2.56
C ALA A 42 -10.32 -0.68 -3.20
N ALA A 43 -9.71 0.19 -2.39
CA ALA A 43 -8.94 1.35 -2.87
C ALA A 43 -7.80 0.91 -3.79
N TRP A 44 -7.02 -0.09 -3.38
CA TRP A 44 -5.96 -0.68 -4.19
C TRP A 44 -6.48 -1.25 -5.52
N THR A 45 -7.61 -1.95 -5.50
CA THR A 45 -8.20 -2.57 -6.69
C THR A 45 -8.62 -1.52 -7.72
N LYS A 46 -9.09 -0.36 -7.27
CA LYS A 46 -9.38 0.78 -8.16
C LYS A 46 -8.08 1.42 -8.67
N ALA A 47 -7.11 1.65 -7.79
CA ALA A 47 -5.83 2.25 -8.15
C ALA A 47 -5.06 1.41 -9.18
N ARG A 48 -4.91 0.09 -8.99
CA ARG A 48 -4.18 -0.78 -9.93
C ARG A 48 -4.77 -0.80 -11.34
N ALA A 49 -6.08 -0.57 -11.45
CA ALA A 49 -6.81 -0.55 -12.72
C ALA A 49 -6.77 0.83 -13.40
N ALA A 50 -6.29 1.86 -12.72
CA ALA A 50 -6.19 3.21 -13.25
C ALA A 50 -4.92 3.37 -14.11
N PRO A 51 -5.00 4.10 -15.25
CA PRO A 51 -3.83 4.39 -16.07
C PRO A 51 -2.89 5.42 -15.41
N GLY A 52 -1.65 5.47 -15.89
CA GLY A 52 -0.67 6.47 -15.46
C GLY A 52 0.06 6.06 -14.18
N ARG A 53 0.10 6.97 -13.19
CA ARG A 53 0.76 6.78 -11.88
C ARG A 53 -0.19 7.03 -10.71
N PRO A 54 -1.27 6.24 -10.58
CA PRO A 54 -2.26 6.41 -9.52
C PRO A 54 -1.64 6.26 -8.12
N ALA A 55 -2.30 6.86 -7.14
CA ALA A 55 -1.90 6.77 -5.73
C ALA A 55 -3.01 6.23 -4.86
N VAL A 56 -2.69 5.26 -4.01
CA VAL A 56 -3.47 4.97 -2.82
C VAL A 56 -2.94 5.85 -1.69
N VAL A 57 -3.80 6.66 -1.07
CA VAL A 57 -3.43 7.56 0.02
C VAL A 57 -4.00 7.04 1.33
N VAL A 58 -3.13 6.91 2.33
CA VAL A 58 -3.50 6.63 3.73
C VAL A 58 -3.26 7.92 4.51
N PRO A 59 -4.31 8.71 4.80
CA PRO A 59 -4.16 9.98 5.50
C PRO A 59 -3.76 9.76 6.97
N GLY A 60 -3.63 10.85 7.72
CA GLY A 60 -3.29 10.77 9.15
C GLY A 60 -4.38 10.06 9.95
N GLY A 61 -3.97 9.21 10.90
CA GLY A 61 -4.86 8.36 11.68
C GLY A 61 -4.28 6.95 11.89
N ASP A 62 -4.95 6.17 12.73
CA ASP A 62 -4.52 4.81 13.08
C ASP A 62 -5.43 3.79 12.39
N TYR A 63 -4.87 2.98 11.51
CA TYR A 63 -5.62 2.02 10.68
C TYR A 63 -5.20 0.60 11.01
N LEU A 64 -6.07 -0.17 11.66
CA LEU A 64 -5.84 -1.60 11.85
C LEU A 64 -6.05 -2.36 10.53
N LEU A 65 -5.04 -3.12 10.11
CA LEU A 65 -5.13 -4.02 8.96
C LEU A 65 -4.81 -5.44 9.40
N HIS A 66 -5.78 -6.34 9.28
CA HIS A 66 -5.54 -7.79 9.24
C HIS A 66 -4.70 -8.18 8.01
N PRO A 67 -4.27 -9.46 7.86
CA PRO A 67 -3.50 -9.87 6.69
C PRO A 67 -4.13 -9.47 5.35
N VAL A 68 -3.39 -8.71 4.53
CA VAL A 68 -3.86 -8.21 3.23
C VAL A 68 -2.94 -8.61 2.10
N VAL A 69 -3.54 -8.84 0.93
CA VAL A 69 -2.81 -9.09 -0.31
C VAL A 69 -3.20 -8.05 -1.36
N PHE A 70 -2.25 -7.16 -1.67
CA PHE A 70 -2.34 -6.20 -2.76
C PHE A 70 -1.79 -6.83 -4.04
N ARG A 71 -2.71 -7.31 -4.89
CA ARG A 71 -2.36 -8.02 -6.12
C ARG A 71 -2.21 -7.08 -7.30
N GLY A 72 -1.17 -7.27 -8.12
CA GLY A 72 -1.13 -6.82 -9.50
C GLY A 72 -1.88 -7.77 -10.47
N PRO A 73 -1.64 -7.67 -11.78
CA PRO A 73 -0.81 -6.63 -12.42
C PRO A 73 -1.45 -5.24 -12.32
N CYS A 74 -0.62 -4.20 -12.36
CA CYS A 74 -1.06 -2.80 -12.45
C CYS A 74 -0.92 -2.32 -13.90
N ARG A 75 -1.73 -1.34 -14.33
CA ARG A 75 -1.62 -0.74 -15.68
C ARG A 75 -0.41 0.16 -15.87
N GLY A 76 0.35 0.39 -14.80
CA GLY A 76 1.53 1.23 -14.75
C GLY A 76 2.06 1.26 -13.32
N TYR A 77 2.93 2.23 -13.02
CA TYR A 77 3.43 2.43 -11.66
C TYR A 77 2.30 2.81 -10.72
N VAL A 78 2.35 2.35 -9.48
CA VAL A 78 1.37 2.69 -8.46
C VAL A 78 2.10 3.15 -7.20
N GLU A 79 1.64 4.27 -6.63
CA GLU A 79 2.16 4.78 -5.37
C GLU A 79 1.23 4.40 -4.22
N VAL A 80 1.79 3.93 -3.10
CA VAL A 80 1.12 3.91 -1.81
C VAL A 80 1.75 5.03 -0.98
N ARG A 81 0.97 6.07 -0.70
CA ARG A 81 1.40 7.22 0.09
C ARG A 81 0.81 7.13 1.49
N VAL A 82 1.66 6.95 2.48
CA VAL A 82 1.25 6.76 3.88
C VAL A 82 1.64 7.97 4.72
N ALA A 83 0.64 8.62 5.31
CA ALA A 83 0.80 9.70 6.28
C ALA A 83 0.42 9.28 7.70
N GLY A 84 -0.51 8.32 7.86
CA GLY A 84 -0.92 7.77 9.15
C GLY A 84 -0.10 6.58 9.64
N VAL A 85 -0.66 5.85 10.60
CA VAL A 85 -0.09 4.62 11.17
C VAL A 85 -0.94 3.43 10.72
N VAL A 86 -0.32 2.48 10.04
CA VAL A 86 -0.91 1.20 9.66
C VAL A 86 -0.50 0.19 10.73
N LEU A 87 -1.47 -0.31 11.49
CA LEU A 87 -1.27 -1.19 12.64
C LEU A 87 -1.52 -2.65 12.26
N ALA A 88 -0.62 -3.54 12.66
CA ALA A 88 -0.89 -4.97 12.64
C ALA A 88 -1.83 -5.37 13.80
N PRO A 89 -2.49 -6.52 13.73
CA PRO A 89 -3.12 -7.15 14.88
C PRO A 89 -2.08 -7.43 15.98
N ALA A 90 -2.43 -7.20 17.24
CA ALA A 90 -1.52 -7.37 18.38
C ALA A 90 -1.14 -8.85 18.67
N GLY A 91 -1.92 -9.80 18.14
CA GLY A 91 -1.77 -11.24 18.35
C GLY A 91 -1.79 -12.03 17.04
N LEU A 92 -1.61 -13.35 17.13
CA LEU A 92 -1.49 -14.24 15.97
C LEU A 92 -2.82 -14.77 15.42
N ASP A 93 -3.93 -14.56 16.12
CA ASP A 93 -5.23 -15.13 15.74
C ASP A 93 -5.71 -14.63 14.38
N ALA A 94 -5.50 -13.33 14.10
CA ALA A 94 -5.79 -12.74 12.80
C ALA A 94 -4.90 -13.26 11.67
N PHE A 95 -3.80 -13.94 12.00
CA PHE A 95 -2.82 -14.49 11.05
C PHE A 95 -2.98 -16.00 10.81
N LEU A 96 -4.03 -16.63 11.33
CA LEU A 96 -4.31 -18.05 11.07
C LEU A 96 -4.53 -18.27 9.57
N GLY A 97 -3.70 -19.13 8.96
CA GLY A 97 -3.70 -19.39 7.52
C GLY A 97 -2.91 -18.38 6.67
N TYR A 98 -2.27 -17.39 7.29
CA TYR A 98 -1.46 -16.38 6.61
C TYR A 98 0.01 -16.44 7.04
N HIS A 99 0.91 -16.19 6.09
CA HIS A 99 2.35 -16.08 6.34
C HIS A 99 2.84 -14.63 6.34
N GLU A 100 2.09 -13.75 5.69
CA GLU A 100 2.41 -12.33 5.58
C GLU A 100 1.32 -11.47 6.24
N TRP A 101 1.73 -10.33 6.78
CA TRP A 101 0.83 -9.26 7.19
C TRP A 101 0.39 -8.44 5.98
N ILE A 102 1.33 -7.94 5.20
CA ILE A 102 1.07 -7.18 3.97
C ILE A 102 1.84 -7.84 2.85
N ASN A 103 1.13 -8.25 1.80
CA ASN A 103 1.72 -8.88 0.64
C ASN A 103 1.41 -8.09 -0.63
N PHE A 104 2.41 -7.38 -1.14
CA PHE A 104 2.40 -6.77 -2.46
C PHE A 104 2.92 -7.78 -3.48
N THR A 105 2.07 -8.31 -4.37
CA THR A 105 2.45 -9.42 -5.24
C THR A 105 2.09 -9.21 -6.71
N GLY A 106 3.04 -9.53 -7.59
CA GLY A 106 2.88 -9.44 -9.03
C GLY A 106 2.79 -8.00 -9.52
N ILE A 107 3.52 -7.08 -8.87
CA ILE A 107 3.49 -5.65 -9.18
C ILE A 107 4.82 -5.23 -9.80
N ASP A 108 4.74 -4.70 -11.01
CA ASP A 108 5.85 -4.01 -11.66
C ASP A 108 5.66 -2.50 -11.47
N GLY A 109 6.57 -1.84 -10.76
CA GLY A 109 6.49 -0.41 -10.45
C GLY A 109 5.69 -0.02 -9.20
N LEU A 110 5.89 -0.70 -8.07
CA LEU A 110 5.39 -0.24 -6.76
C LEU A 110 6.30 0.84 -6.16
N LEU A 111 5.71 1.94 -5.71
CA LEU A 111 6.40 2.98 -4.94
C LEU A 111 5.68 3.18 -3.60
N VAL A 112 6.37 3.04 -2.47
CA VAL A 112 5.83 3.36 -1.14
C VAL A 112 6.50 4.64 -0.63
N THR A 113 5.70 5.65 -0.28
CA THR A 113 6.19 6.98 0.11
C THR A 113 5.39 7.56 1.27
N GLY A 114 5.81 8.72 1.77
CA GLY A 114 5.16 9.45 2.85
C GLY A 114 5.99 9.43 4.13
N GLY A 115 5.44 10.04 5.19
CA GLY A 115 6.08 10.14 6.51
C GLY A 115 5.42 9.29 7.60
N GLY A 116 4.42 8.48 7.23
CA GLY A 116 3.69 7.61 8.15
C GLY A 116 4.46 6.35 8.54
N THR A 117 3.78 5.43 9.21
CA THR A 117 4.40 4.22 9.81
C THR A 117 3.61 2.96 9.50
N PHE A 118 4.31 1.87 9.21
CA PHE A 118 3.77 0.51 9.29
C PHE A 118 4.24 -0.12 10.59
N ASP A 119 3.38 -0.15 11.60
CA ASP A 119 3.67 -0.76 12.89
C ASP A 119 3.21 -2.22 12.90
N GLY A 120 4.19 -3.12 12.74
CA GLY A 120 3.97 -4.56 12.74
C GLY A 120 3.64 -5.16 14.11
N ARG A 121 3.69 -4.38 15.20
CA ARG A 121 3.43 -4.80 16.59
C ARG A 121 4.09 -6.13 17.00
N GLY A 122 5.22 -6.47 16.38
CA GLY A 122 5.85 -7.79 16.51
C GLY A 122 6.53 -8.04 17.86
N ALA A 123 6.82 -6.99 18.64
CA ALA A 123 7.55 -7.09 19.91
C ALA A 123 6.89 -8.04 20.91
N SER A 124 5.56 -8.08 20.95
CA SER A 124 4.80 -9.00 21.80
C SER A 124 4.99 -10.48 21.41
N LEU A 125 5.48 -10.77 20.20
CA LEU A 125 5.56 -12.11 19.62
C LEU A 125 6.99 -12.59 19.37
N TRP A 126 8.02 -11.75 19.53
CA TRP A 126 9.41 -12.12 19.24
C TRP A 126 9.91 -13.29 20.08
N HIS A 127 9.46 -13.40 21.33
CA HIS A 127 9.81 -14.51 22.23
C HIS A 127 9.29 -15.88 21.75
N LEU A 128 8.34 -15.89 20.80
CA LEU A 128 7.81 -17.11 20.18
C LEU A 128 8.58 -17.51 18.91
N ASN A 129 9.64 -16.79 18.54
CA ASN A 129 10.46 -17.10 17.38
C ASN A 129 11.53 -18.16 17.70
N ASP A 130 11.32 -19.38 17.25
CA ASP A 130 12.24 -20.50 17.41
C ASP A 130 13.08 -20.82 16.17
N CYS A 131 12.95 -20.03 15.08
CA CYS A 131 13.70 -20.20 13.84
C CYS A 131 15.23 -20.19 13.94
N PRO A 132 15.86 -19.48 14.90
CA PRO A 132 17.30 -19.60 15.09
C PRO A 132 17.74 -20.99 15.58
N ILE A 133 16.82 -21.79 16.15
CA ILE A 133 17.12 -23.04 16.84
C ILE A 133 16.55 -24.25 16.10
N LYS A 134 15.34 -24.11 15.53
CA LYS A 134 14.65 -25.20 14.84
C LYS A 134 14.73 -25.04 13.32
N PRO A 135 15.20 -26.05 12.57
CA PRO A 135 15.23 -26.00 11.11
C PRO A 135 13.82 -25.93 10.49
N ASP A 136 12.84 -26.61 11.10
CA ASP A 136 11.44 -26.64 10.64
C ASP A 136 10.55 -25.63 11.39
N CYS A 137 11.06 -24.43 11.63
CA CYS A 137 10.30 -23.38 12.31
C CYS A 137 9.23 -22.75 11.40
N LYS A 138 8.24 -22.09 12.03
CA LYS A 138 7.31 -21.20 11.32
C LYS A 138 7.73 -19.74 11.53
N PRO A 139 8.18 -19.02 10.47
CA PRO A 139 8.46 -17.60 10.56
C PRO A 139 7.24 -16.80 11.02
N ARG A 140 7.49 -15.67 11.70
CA ARG A 140 6.42 -14.76 12.11
C ARG A 140 5.91 -13.96 10.90
N PRO A 141 4.66 -13.46 10.94
CA PRO A 141 4.11 -12.66 9.86
C PRO A 141 5.03 -11.50 9.47
N SER A 142 5.32 -11.38 8.18
CA SER A 142 6.19 -10.35 7.63
C SER A 142 5.48 -9.51 6.58
N VAL A 143 6.10 -8.41 6.15
CA VAL A 143 5.71 -7.73 4.90
C VAL A 143 6.49 -8.37 3.75
N ARG A 144 5.81 -8.67 2.64
CA ARG A 144 6.42 -9.25 1.43
C ARG A 144 6.10 -8.40 0.21
N CYS A 145 7.10 -8.21 -0.62
CA CYS A 145 6.98 -7.58 -1.94
C CYS A 145 7.55 -8.53 -3.00
N THR A 146 6.75 -8.86 -4.01
CA THR A 146 7.19 -9.69 -5.15
C THR A 146 6.85 -9.03 -6.49
N ALA A 147 7.87 -8.90 -7.34
CA ALA A 147 7.69 -8.54 -8.73
C ALA A 147 7.00 -9.68 -9.51
N PRO A 148 6.42 -9.42 -10.69
CA PRO A 148 5.94 -10.48 -11.57
C PRO A 148 7.07 -11.44 -11.91
N ALA A 149 6.76 -12.74 -12.01
CA ALA A 149 7.70 -13.71 -12.55
C ALA A 149 7.97 -13.34 -14.02
N THR A 150 9.16 -12.82 -14.30
CA THR A 150 9.65 -12.69 -15.67
C THR A 150 10.10 -14.07 -16.12
N ASN A 151 9.42 -14.67 -17.11
CA ASN A 151 9.98 -15.80 -17.84
C ASN A 151 11.21 -15.28 -18.59
N ILE A 152 12.40 -15.47 -18.02
CA ILE A 152 13.68 -15.31 -18.70
C ILE A 152 14.11 -16.68 -19.19
#